data_AF-A0A5C4LTS1-F1
#
_entry.id   AF-A0A5C4LTS1-F1
#
_cell.length_a   1.000
_cell.length_b   1.000
_cell.length_c   1.000
_cell.angle_alpha   90.00
_cell.angle_beta   90.00
_cell.angle_gamma   90.00
#
_symmetry.space_group_name_H-M   'P 1'
#
loop_
_entity.id
_entity.type
_entity.pdbx_description
1 polymer ?
#
loop_
_entity_poly.entity_id
_entity_poly.type
_entity_poly.pdbx_seq_one_letter_code
_entity_poly.pdbx_strand_id
1 'polypeptide(L)'
;MPLSLKLPRRNPDAPRPSLRERYHALKGSAAKVIGKPPKRAQWPQLKGGSRPSKPLTDLITAHNLAYARCLENMNEGGADLVALRAAEEEAFRALLHAPLISDADRGSYAAAVIERENGFLVRGYAGTRNDPLSIAYRNLRFREHAPEPAQEAEPKPVEAETAPPSPSARFDAYDRTTGLVTYADAAGTVRAKPAAEWLSFMAMRLHHVAQSERTRQFNAVCNDLDGAASAELETRLTRELRIDALHALMFRSDQVFAEAQDLRDGGDGAGASAAKVDLRPLTVLQLVNLHEAYRAAQHLWDGIGARPYSIASRDQRGCIHMTMAGKLAEFEEARAALVGDRIVDEITSRSPQNDRERDYILSLRLQHEIDCEGRIRDADMMREISQAWGA
;
A
#
# COMPACT_ATOMS: atom_id res chain seq x y z
N MET A 1 -2.62 23.64 -26.40
CA MET A 1 -2.53 25.09 -26.07
C MET A 1 -1.58 25.25 -24.89
N PRO A 2 -0.47 25.99 -25.01
CA PRO A 2 0.49 26.17 -23.91
C PRO A 2 0.01 27.25 -22.94
N LEU A 3 -0.08 26.92 -21.65
CA LEU A 3 -0.39 27.88 -20.58
C LEU A 3 0.89 28.60 -20.16
N SER A 4 1.07 29.84 -20.62
CA SER A 4 2.11 30.74 -20.14
C SER A 4 1.64 31.42 -18.85
N LEU A 5 2.26 31.08 -17.73
CA LEU A 5 2.10 31.81 -16.46
C LEU A 5 2.85 33.15 -16.56
N LYS A 6 2.09 34.24 -16.71
CA LYS A 6 2.61 35.61 -16.60
C LYS A 6 2.97 35.90 -15.13
N LEU A 7 4.23 35.67 -14.77
CA LEU A 7 4.78 36.26 -13.55
C LEU A 7 4.85 37.79 -13.72
N PRO A 8 4.50 38.58 -12.70
CA PRO A 8 4.55 40.03 -12.78
C PRO A 8 5.99 40.47 -13.03
N ARG A 9 6.22 41.14 -14.18
CA ARG A 9 7.52 41.73 -14.52
C ARG A 9 7.88 42.77 -13.47
N ARG A 10 8.97 42.52 -12.75
CA ARG A 10 9.52 43.43 -11.75
C ARG A 10 10.18 44.59 -12.48
N ASN A 11 9.80 45.82 -12.15
CA ASN A 11 10.46 47.02 -12.66
C ASN A 11 11.90 47.04 -12.07
N PRO A 12 12.97 46.94 -12.89
CA PRO A 12 14.35 46.83 -12.40
C PRO A 12 14.82 48.08 -11.66
N ASP A 13 14.19 49.23 -11.90
CA ASP A 13 14.58 50.52 -11.32
C ASP A 13 13.85 50.85 -10.02
N ALA A 14 12.93 49.99 -9.56
CA ALA A 14 12.25 50.22 -8.29
C ALA A 14 13.17 49.89 -7.11
N PRO A 15 13.34 50.82 -6.13
CA PRO A 15 14.14 50.55 -4.94
C PRO A 15 13.61 49.32 -4.21
N ARG A 16 14.52 48.43 -3.79
CA ARG A 16 14.15 47.19 -3.12
C ARG A 16 13.42 47.52 -1.82
N PRO A 17 12.19 47.01 -1.59
CA PRO A 17 11.49 47.26 -0.34
C PRO A 17 12.31 46.74 0.83
N SER A 18 12.33 47.51 1.91
CA SER A 18 13.05 47.16 3.13
C SER A 18 12.48 45.89 3.75
N LEU A 19 13.26 45.21 4.59
CA LEU A 19 12.79 44.01 5.31
C LEU A 19 11.54 44.31 6.14
N ARG A 20 11.44 45.53 6.69
CA ARG A 20 10.28 45.99 7.46
C ARG A 20 9.02 46.12 6.59
N GLU A 21 9.14 46.65 5.38
CA GLU A 21 8.02 46.76 4.42
C GLU A 21 7.56 45.38 3.95
N ARG A 22 8.49 44.46 3.70
CA ARG A 22 8.16 43.07 3.35
C ARG A 22 7.42 42.37 4.48
N TYR A 23 7.86 42.57 5.72
CA TYR A 23 7.21 42.01 6.90
C TYR A 23 5.77 42.54 7.05
N HIS A 24 5.53 43.83 6.86
CA HIS A 24 4.17 44.40 6.91
C HIS A 24 3.27 43.90 5.77
N ALA A 25 3.79 43.78 4.55
CA ALA A 25 3.05 43.22 3.42
C ALA A 25 2.67 41.75 3.63
N LEU A 26 3.57 40.97 4.25
CA LEU A 26 3.30 39.58 4.62
C LEU A 26 2.25 39.48 5.73
N LYS A 27 2.35 40.32 6.75
CA LYS A 27 1.41 40.34 7.88
C LYS A 27 -0.01 40.72 7.46
N GLY A 28 -0.15 41.70 6.54
CA GLY A 28 -1.45 42.06 5.94
C GLY A 28 -2.04 40.95 5.06
N SER A 29 -1.19 40.17 4.38
CA SER A 29 -1.63 39.03 3.55
C SER A 29 -2.04 37.83 4.41
N ALA A 30 -1.30 37.55 5.49
CA ALA A 30 -1.60 36.47 6.43
C ALA A 30 -2.91 36.72 7.20
N ALA A 31 -3.18 37.97 7.62
CA ALA A 31 -4.44 38.32 8.27
C ALA A 31 -5.67 38.06 7.37
N LYS A 32 -5.51 38.19 6.05
CA LYS A 32 -6.56 37.92 5.05
C LYS A 32 -6.85 36.42 4.86
N VAL A 33 -5.89 35.55 5.21
CA VAL A 33 -6.00 34.08 5.08
C VAL A 33 -6.49 33.45 6.39
N ILE A 34 -6.08 34.00 7.54
CA ILE A 34 -6.41 33.45 8.88
C ILE A 34 -7.84 33.77 9.33
N GLY A 35 -8.46 34.84 8.82
CA GLY A 35 -9.81 35.27 9.23
C GLY A 35 -10.98 34.44 8.69
N LYS A 36 -10.76 33.40 7.87
CA LYS A 36 -11.84 32.52 7.41
C LYS A 36 -11.86 31.24 8.25
N PRO A 37 -12.93 30.96 9.02
CA PRO A 37 -13.05 29.66 9.66
C PRO A 37 -13.00 28.56 8.59
N PRO A 38 -12.28 27.45 8.83
CA PRO A 38 -12.20 26.36 7.88
C PRO A 38 -13.62 25.85 7.64
N LYS A 39 -14.11 25.98 6.39
CA LYS A 39 -15.28 25.23 5.96
C LYS A 39 -14.91 23.77 6.17
N ARG A 40 -15.60 23.09 7.09
CA ARG A 40 -15.54 21.62 7.25
C ARG A 40 -15.55 21.03 5.84
N ALA A 41 -14.64 20.10 5.57
CA ALA A 41 -14.54 19.43 4.28
C ALA A 41 -15.90 18.81 3.93
N GLN A 42 -16.70 19.55 3.17
CA GLN A 42 -17.91 19.04 2.55
C GLN A 42 -17.42 18.35 1.28
N TRP A 43 -17.61 17.04 1.24
CA TRP A 43 -17.47 16.24 0.03
C TRP A 43 -18.14 16.97 -1.14
N PRO A 44 -17.55 16.94 -2.35
CA PRO A 44 -18.16 17.59 -3.50
C PRO A 44 -19.58 17.04 -3.66
N GLN A 45 -20.59 17.86 -3.41
CA GLN A 45 -21.95 17.49 -3.76
C GLN A 45 -21.97 17.37 -5.29
N LEU A 46 -22.19 16.15 -5.78
CA LEU A 46 -22.47 15.90 -7.19
C LEU A 46 -23.58 16.87 -7.61
N LYS A 47 -23.26 17.79 -8.53
CA LYS A 47 -24.24 18.76 -9.03
C LYS A 47 -25.40 17.98 -9.66
N GLY A 48 -26.57 18.03 -9.03
CA GLY A 48 -27.76 17.27 -9.41
C GLY A 48 -28.05 16.03 -8.56
N GLY A 49 -27.33 15.79 -7.46
CA GLY A 49 -27.54 14.65 -6.58
C GLY A 49 -28.92 14.67 -5.92
N SER A 50 -29.86 13.91 -6.48
CA SER A 50 -31.07 13.48 -5.78
C SER A 50 -30.68 12.82 -4.45
N ARG A 51 -31.55 12.83 -3.45
CA ARG A 51 -31.33 11.96 -2.27
C ARG A 51 -31.37 10.49 -2.72
N PRO A 52 -30.59 9.59 -2.10
CA PRO A 52 -30.78 8.17 -2.32
C PRO A 52 -32.23 7.79 -2.03
N SER A 53 -32.72 6.77 -2.72
CA SER A 53 -34.06 6.25 -2.50
C SER A 53 -34.24 5.83 -1.04
N LYS A 54 -35.47 6.01 -0.53
CA LYS A 54 -35.82 5.57 0.83
C LYS A 54 -35.52 4.08 1.04
N PRO A 55 -35.87 3.16 0.11
CA PRO A 55 -35.53 1.74 0.26
C PRO A 55 -34.04 1.48 0.44
N LEU A 56 -33.16 2.12 -0.35
CA LEU A 56 -31.71 1.95 -0.18
C LEU A 56 -31.22 2.54 1.14
N THR A 57 -31.75 3.70 1.53
CA THR A 57 -31.38 4.36 2.78
C THR A 57 -31.74 3.49 4.00
N ASP A 58 -32.91 2.85 3.96
CA ASP A 58 -33.38 1.95 5.00
C ASP A 58 -32.47 0.70 5.09
N LEU A 59 -32.04 0.14 3.95
CA LEU A 59 -31.09 -0.99 3.90
C LEU A 59 -29.70 -0.63 4.43
N ILE A 60 -29.15 0.52 4.05
CA ILE A 60 -27.86 1.02 4.57
C ILE A 60 -27.95 1.21 6.09
N THR A 61 -29.06 1.77 6.58
CA THR A 61 -29.28 2.00 8.02
C THR A 61 -29.38 0.67 8.77
N ALA A 62 -30.12 -0.31 8.23
CA ALA A 62 -30.24 -1.63 8.82
C ALA A 62 -28.88 -2.36 8.90
N HIS A 63 -28.09 -2.31 7.83
CA HIS A 63 -26.74 -2.86 7.80
C HIS A 63 -25.83 -2.19 8.84
N ASN A 64 -25.78 -0.85 8.86
CA ASN A 64 -24.93 -0.11 9.81
C ASN A 64 -25.30 -0.39 11.26
N LEU A 65 -26.59 -0.54 11.57
CA LEU A 65 -27.05 -0.88 12.92
C LEU A 65 -26.64 -2.31 13.31
N ALA A 66 -26.79 -3.28 12.41
CA ALA A 66 -26.36 -4.65 12.66
C ALA A 66 -24.83 -4.75 12.82
N TYR A 67 -24.09 -4.03 11.99
CA TYR A 67 -22.64 -3.90 12.08
C TYR A 67 -22.17 -3.28 13.40
N ALA A 68 -22.81 -2.19 13.84
CA ALA A 68 -22.51 -1.56 15.13
C ALA A 68 -22.75 -2.52 16.31
N ARG A 69 -23.86 -3.25 16.32
CA ARG A 69 -24.16 -4.25 17.35
C ARG A 69 -23.11 -5.37 17.41
N CYS A 70 -22.63 -5.83 16.25
CA CYS A 70 -21.52 -6.77 16.17
C CYS A 70 -20.25 -6.21 16.81
N LEU A 71 -19.89 -4.96 16.51
CA LEU A 71 -18.70 -4.32 17.09
C LEU A 71 -18.80 -4.11 18.60
N GLU A 72 -19.96 -3.68 19.09
CA GLU A 72 -20.20 -3.50 20.53
C GLU A 72 -20.03 -4.83 21.29
N ASN A 73 -20.61 -5.92 20.76
CA ASN A 73 -20.57 -7.23 21.42
C ASN A 73 -19.24 -7.96 21.29
N MET A 74 -18.37 -7.59 20.33
CA MET A 74 -17.04 -8.18 20.19
C MET A 74 -16.13 -7.89 21.38
N ASN A 75 -16.35 -6.78 22.07
CA ASN A 75 -15.56 -6.40 23.24
C ASN A 75 -16.04 -7.05 24.54
N GLU A 76 -17.29 -7.55 24.57
CA GLU A 76 -17.94 -8.00 25.81
C GLU A 76 -17.97 -9.53 25.97
N GLY A 77 -17.42 -10.30 25.02
CA GLY A 77 -17.35 -11.77 25.11
C GLY A 77 -18.72 -12.46 25.12
N GLY A 78 -19.76 -11.79 24.63
CA GLY A 78 -21.14 -12.25 24.71
C GLY A 78 -21.41 -13.52 23.88
N ALA A 79 -22.27 -14.40 24.42
CA ALA A 79 -22.66 -15.69 23.82
C ALA A 79 -23.44 -15.58 22.49
N ASP A 80 -23.80 -14.38 22.04
CA ASP A 80 -24.69 -14.15 20.88
C ASP A 80 -23.98 -13.60 19.62
N LEU A 81 -22.64 -13.58 19.61
CA LEU A 81 -21.87 -13.07 18.46
C LEU A 81 -22.17 -13.79 17.14
N VAL A 82 -22.54 -15.08 17.20
CA VAL A 82 -22.90 -15.86 16.01
C VAL A 82 -24.21 -15.36 15.41
N ALA A 83 -25.25 -15.13 16.23
CA ALA A 83 -26.53 -14.63 15.72
C ALA A 83 -26.43 -13.18 15.26
N LEU A 84 -25.67 -12.34 15.97
CA LEU A 84 -25.42 -10.96 15.56
C LEU A 84 -24.69 -10.89 14.20
N ARG A 85 -23.68 -11.73 13.99
CA ARG A 85 -23.00 -11.84 12.68
C ARG A 85 -23.94 -12.34 11.59
N ALA A 86 -24.78 -13.34 11.87
CA ALA A 86 -25.77 -13.81 10.91
C ALA A 86 -26.76 -12.69 10.51
N ALA A 87 -27.22 -11.90 11.48
CA ALA A 87 -28.10 -10.76 11.24
C ALA A 87 -27.41 -9.63 10.46
N GLU A 88 -26.13 -9.36 10.71
CA GLU A 88 -25.34 -8.41 9.92
C GLU A 88 -25.14 -8.91 8.48
N GLU A 89 -24.79 -10.19 8.30
CA GLU A 89 -24.61 -10.79 6.98
C GLU A 89 -25.92 -10.79 6.17
N GLU A 90 -27.06 -11.01 6.81
CA GLU A 90 -28.38 -10.91 6.18
C GLU A 90 -28.71 -9.47 5.78
N ALA A 91 -28.50 -8.50 6.67
CA ALA A 91 -28.71 -7.09 6.36
C ALA A 91 -27.79 -6.60 5.24
N PHE A 92 -26.54 -7.05 5.22
CA PHE A 92 -25.59 -6.75 4.16
C PHE A 92 -25.97 -7.44 2.84
N ARG A 93 -26.45 -8.68 2.87
CA ARG A 93 -26.96 -9.38 1.67
C ARG A 93 -28.14 -8.63 1.06
N ALA A 94 -29.09 -8.19 1.89
CA ALA A 94 -30.22 -7.39 1.44
C ALA A 94 -29.76 -6.06 0.79
N LEU A 95 -28.77 -5.39 1.38
CA LEU A 95 -28.14 -4.20 0.79
C LEU A 95 -27.48 -4.53 -0.55
N LEU A 96 -26.71 -5.61 -0.62
CA LEU A 96 -25.93 -6.04 -1.78
C LEU A 96 -26.83 -6.35 -2.99
N HIS A 97 -28.03 -6.85 -2.76
CA HIS A 97 -29.01 -7.16 -3.80
C HIS A 97 -30.07 -6.06 -3.94
N ALA A 98 -29.82 -4.84 -3.45
CA ALA A 98 -30.76 -3.74 -3.61
C ALA A 98 -30.81 -3.22 -5.06
N PRO A 99 -31.99 -2.94 -5.63
CA PRO A 99 -32.10 -2.28 -6.94
C PRO A 99 -31.64 -0.82 -6.85
N LEU A 100 -30.68 -0.45 -7.71
CA LEU A 100 -30.10 0.90 -7.74
C LEU A 100 -30.80 1.76 -8.80
N ILE A 101 -31.80 2.53 -8.38
CA ILE A 101 -32.69 3.28 -9.29
C ILE A 101 -32.18 4.67 -9.69
N SER A 102 -31.13 5.17 -9.03
CA SER A 102 -30.57 6.50 -9.28
C SER A 102 -29.04 6.54 -9.14
N ASP A 103 -28.39 7.60 -9.64
CA ASP A 103 -26.95 7.79 -9.43
C ASP A 103 -26.62 8.09 -7.95
N ALA A 104 -27.56 8.69 -7.22
CA ALA A 104 -27.44 8.90 -5.78
C ALA A 104 -27.51 7.58 -4.99
N ASP A 105 -28.33 6.64 -5.47
CA ASP A 105 -28.39 5.28 -4.95
C ASP A 105 -27.05 4.58 -5.17
N ARG A 106 -26.48 4.67 -6.37
CA ARG A 106 -25.17 4.08 -6.67
C ARG A 106 -24.05 4.65 -5.81
N GLY A 107 -24.03 5.96 -5.61
CA GLY A 107 -23.03 6.61 -4.74
C GLY A 107 -23.14 6.14 -3.28
N SER A 108 -24.36 6.09 -2.74
CA SER A 108 -24.61 5.68 -1.36
C SER A 108 -24.36 4.18 -1.15
N TYR A 109 -24.77 3.35 -2.11
CA TYR A 109 -24.49 1.92 -2.15
C TYR A 109 -22.99 1.63 -2.20
N ALA A 110 -22.25 2.29 -3.09
CA ALA A 110 -20.81 2.11 -3.22
C ALA A 110 -20.08 2.47 -1.92
N ALA A 111 -20.45 3.59 -1.28
CA ALA A 111 -19.89 3.99 0.01
C ALA A 111 -20.14 2.92 1.09
N ALA A 112 -21.39 2.44 1.23
CA ALA A 112 -21.73 1.44 2.23
C ALA A 112 -21.01 0.09 2.01
N VAL A 113 -20.89 -0.37 0.77
CA VAL A 113 -20.14 -1.60 0.45
C VAL A 113 -18.64 -1.42 0.74
N ILE A 114 -18.05 -0.29 0.35
CA ILE A 114 -16.63 0.00 0.62
C ILE A 114 -16.38 0.10 2.13
N GLU A 115 -17.25 0.74 2.89
CA GLU A 115 -17.15 0.83 4.35
C GLU A 115 -17.18 -0.56 5.00
N ARG A 116 -18.10 -1.44 4.58
CA ARG A 116 -18.18 -2.82 5.05
C ARG A 116 -16.91 -3.61 4.73
N GLU A 117 -16.42 -3.53 3.50
CA GLU A 117 -15.25 -4.27 3.01
C GLU A 117 -13.91 -3.78 3.57
N ASN A 118 -13.89 -2.56 4.12
CA ASN A 118 -12.76 -2.07 4.92
C ASN A 118 -12.96 -2.26 6.43
N GLY A 119 -14.10 -2.86 6.82
CA GLY A 119 -14.49 -3.06 8.21
C GLY A 119 -13.89 -4.32 8.84
N PHE A 120 -13.97 -4.41 10.17
CA PHE A 120 -13.42 -5.50 10.97
C PHE A 120 -14.09 -6.88 10.77
N LEU A 121 -15.28 -6.92 10.14
CA LEU A 121 -16.11 -8.13 10.01
C LEU A 121 -15.91 -8.90 8.69
N VAL A 122 -14.94 -8.48 7.86
CA VAL A 122 -14.78 -9.02 6.51
C VAL A 122 -14.25 -10.46 6.54
N ARG A 123 -14.90 -11.33 5.77
CA ARG A 123 -14.37 -12.67 5.46
C ARG A 123 -13.23 -12.49 4.46
N GLY A 124 -12.04 -13.00 4.79
CA GLY A 124 -10.82 -12.86 3.96
C GLY A 124 -10.80 -13.61 2.62
N TYR A 125 -11.94 -13.81 1.97
CA TYR A 125 -12.05 -14.49 0.68
C TYR A 125 -12.66 -13.58 -0.37
N ALA A 126 -11.81 -12.83 -1.08
CA ALA A 126 -12.15 -12.22 -2.36
C ALA A 126 -11.72 -13.18 -3.47
N GLY A 127 -12.64 -13.66 -4.33
CA GLY A 127 -12.24 -14.46 -5.49
C GLY A 127 -13.29 -15.32 -6.18
N THR A 128 -14.54 -15.36 -5.70
CA THR A 128 -15.61 -16.09 -6.40
C THR A 128 -16.59 -15.13 -7.07
N ARG A 129 -17.32 -15.60 -8.09
CA ARG A 129 -18.35 -14.80 -8.79
C ARG A 129 -19.47 -14.29 -7.85
N ASN A 130 -19.66 -14.94 -6.71
CA ASN A 130 -20.65 -14.61 -5.69
C ASN A 130 -20.06 -13.81 -4.53
N ASP A 131 -18.82 -13.36 -4.67
CA ASP A 131 -18.17 -12.47 -3.71
C ASP A 131 -18.87 -11.10 -3.65
N PRO A 132 -19.03 -10.48 -2.47
CA PRO A 132 -19.71 -9.19 -2.34
C PRO A 132 -19.12 -8.05 -3.17
N LEU A 133 -17.79 -7.96 -3.29
CA LEU A 133 -17.17 -6.94 -4.16
C LEU A 133 -17.46 -7.23 -5.64
N SER A 134 -17.48 -8.51 -6.02
CA SER A 134 -17.85 -8.93 -7.38
C SER A 134 -19.33 -8.61 -7.69
N ILE A 135 -20.24 -8.80 -6.74
CA ILE A 135 -21.66 -8.45 -6.90
C ILE A 135 -21.83 -6.93 -6.96
N ALA A 136 -21.18 -6.18 -6.06
CA ALA A 136 -21.23 -4.73 -6.05
C ALA A 136 -20.65 -4.08 -7.29
N TYR A 137 -19.54 -4.61 -7.81
CA TYR A 137 -18.96 -4.18 -9.07
C TYR A 137 -19.96 -4.34 -10.22
N ARG A 138 -20.66 -5.49 -10.32
CA ARG A 138 -21.68 -5.70 -11.37
C ARG A 138 -22.85 -4.74 -11.26
N ASN A 139 -23.39 -4.56 -10.05
CA ASN A 139 -24.51 -3.64 -9.80
C ASN A 139 -24.15 -2.19 -10.18
N LEU A 140 -22.91 -1.77 -9.90
CA LEU A 140 -22.44 -0.42 -10.22
C LEU A 140 -22.07 -0.25 -11.71
N ARG A 141 -21.39 -1.24 -12.30
CA ARG A 141 -20.81 -1.15 -13.64
C ARG A 141 -21.82 -1.45 -14.74
N PHE A 142 -22.60 -2.50 -14.59
CA PHE A 142 -23.46 -3.02 -15.66
C PHE A 142 -24.92 -2.64 -15.47
N ARG A 143 -25.29 -2.06 -14.30
CA ARG A 143 -26.69 -1.83 -13.90
C ARG A 143 -27.52 -3.12 -13.90
N GLU A 144 -26.85 -4.26 -13.95
CA GLU A 144 -27.45 -5.57 -13.82
C GLU A 144 -27.64 -5.80 -12.34
N HIS A 145 -28.86 -5.56 -11.86
CA HIS A 145 -29.27 -6.06 -10.56
C HIS A 145 -29.05 -7.57 -10.59
N ALA A 146 -28.07 -8.07 -9.84
CA ALA A 146 -27.89 -9.49 -9.66
C ALA A 146 -28.98 -9.97 -8.70
N PRO A 147 -30.03 -10.69 -9.16
CA PRO A 147 -30.96 -11.31 -8.23
C PRO A 147 -30.18 -12.25 -7.31
N GLU A 148 -30.63 -12.37 -6.07
CA GLU A 148 -30.14 -13.40 -5.17
C GLU A 148 -30.27 -14.75 -5.89
N PRO A 149 -29.21 -15.59 -5.92
CA PRO A 149 -29.32 -16.92 -6.50
C PRO A 149 -30.46 -17.65 -5.80
N ALA A 150 -31.42 -18.17 -6.57
CA ALA A 150 -32.49 -18.99 -6.01
C ALA A 150 -31.85 -20.10 -5.17
N GLN A 151 -32.23 -20.20 -3.89
CA GLN A 151 -31.85 -21.34 -3.06
C GLN A 151 -32.34 -22.59 -3.80
N GLU A 152 -31.44 -23.31 -4.45
CA GLU A 152 -31.72 -24.68 -4.87
C GLU A 152 -32.10 -25.43 -3.60
N ALA A 153 -33.34 -25.95 -3.59
CA ALA A 153 -33.91 -26.62 -2.43
C ALA A 153 -32.90 -27.62 -1.86
N GLU A 154 -32.62 -27.49 -0.57
CA GLU A 154 -31.84 -28.51 0.14
C GLU A 154 -32.42 -29.89 -0.21
N PRO A 155 -31.59 -30.84 -0.65
CA PRO A 155 -32.07 -32.17 -0.97
C PRO A 155 -32.74 -32.74 0.29
N LYS A 156 -33.98 -33.22 0.14
CA LYS A 156 -34.72 -33.90 1.21
C LYS A 156 -33.80 -34.94 1.87
N PRO A 157 -33.79 -35.04 3.21
CA PRO A 157 -32.95 -36.01 3.90
C PRO A 157 -33.38 -37.41 3.46
N VAL A 158 -32.51 -38.07 2.72
CA VAL A 158 -32.59 -39.52 2.51
C VAL A 158 -32.20 -40.15 3.84
N GLU A 159 -33.04 -41.02 4.37
CA GLU A 159 -32.75 -41.80 5.58
C GLU A 159 -31.37 -42.46 5.44
N ALA A 160 -30.45 -42.06 6.33
CA ALA A 160 -29.06 -42.45 6.28
C ALA A 160 -28.92 -43.91 6.72
N GLU A 161 -28.73 -44.81 5.75
CA GLU A 161 -27.91 -45.99 5.98
C GLU A 161 -26.47 -45.49 6.18
N THR A 162 -25.89 -45.82 7.34
CA THR A 162 -24.63 -45.32 7.90
C THR A 162 -23.50 -45.14 6.89
N ALA A 163 -23.40 -43.93 6.33
CA ALA A 163 -22.19 -43.43 5.69
C ALA A 163 -21.32 -42.71 6.74
N PRO A 164 -19.98 -42.86 6.70
CA PRO A 164 -19.10 -42.13 7.59
C PRO A 164 -19.30 -40.62 7.42
N PRO A 165 -19.11 -39.83 8.49
CA PRO A 165 -19.45 -38.41 8.49
C PRO A 165 -18.78 -37.72 7.31
N SER A 166 -19.59 -37.13 6.42
CA SER A 166 -19.08 -36.18 5.44
C SER A 166 -18.34 -35.08 6.20
N PRO A 167 -17.08 -34.76 5.84
CA PRO A 167 -16.34 -33.71 6.52
C PRO A 167 -17.06 -32.39 6.26
N SER A 168 -17.75 -31.92 7.30
CA SER A 168 -18.34 -30.60 7.41
C SER A 168 -17.27 -29.56 7.09
N ALA A 169 -17.55 -28.74 6.08
CA ALA A 169 -16.90 -27.47 5.76
C ALA A 169 -15.37 -27.51 5.60
N ARG A 170 -14.91 -27.29 4.36
CA ARG A 170 -13.51 -26.95 4.03
C ARG A 170 -13.12 -25.66 4.76
N PHE A 171 -12.50 -25.78 5.94
CA PHE A 171 -11.88 -24.67 6.64
C PHE A 171 -10.37 -24.82 6.53
N ASP A 172 -9.73 -23.93 5.77
CA ASP A 172 -8.30 -23.70 5.92
C ASP A 172 -8.12 -23.04 7.29
N ALA A 173 -7.57 -23.78 8.25
CA ALA A 173 -7.38 -23.30 9.61
C ALA A 173 -5.97 -22.72 9.74
N TYR A 174 -5.86 -21.41 9.93
CA TYR A 174 -4.60 -20.75 10.23
C TYR A 174 -4.38 -20.70 11.75
N ASP A 175 -3.33 -21.37 12.21
CA ASP A 175 -2.87 -21.29 13.59
C ASP A 175 -1.84 -20.17 13.73
N ARG A 176 -2.25 -19.10 14.43
CA ARG A 176 -1.40 -17.93 14.70
C ARG A 176 -0.22 -18.23 15.61
N THR A 177 -0.30 -19.27 16.44
CA THR A 177 0.75 -19.61 17.41
C THR A 177 1.90 -20.37 16.77
N THR A 178 1.58 -21.29 15.86
CA THR A 178 2.57 -22.10 15.14
C THR A 178 2.92 -21.53 13.77
N GLY A 179 2.12 -20.61 13.24
CA GLY A 179 2.29 -20.06 11.89
C GLY A 179 1.91 -21.04 10.78
N LEU A 180 1.23 -22.15 11.12
CA LEU A 180 0.85 -23.20 10.19
C LEU A 180 -0.57 -22.99 9.65
N VAL A 181 -0.77 -23.33 8.38
CA VAL A 181 -2.07 -23.46 7.74
C VAL A 181 -2.37 -24.94 7.55
N THR A 182 -3.50 -25.38 8.09
CA THR A 182 -4.03 -26.73 7.90
C THR A 182 -5.07 -26.70 6.79
N TYR A 183 -4.88 -27.50 5.76
CA TYR A 183 -5.77 -27.57 4.58
C TYR A 183 -5.99 -29.01 4.15
N ALA A 184 -7.14 -29.30 3.53
CA ALA A 184 -7.38 -30.59 2.89
C ALA A 184 -6.98 -30.52 1.41
N ASP A 185 -6.16 -31.46 0.95
CA ASP A 185 -5.84 -31.57 -0.47
C ASP A 185 -7.03 -32.12 -1.29
N ALA A 186 -6.87 -32.21 -2.61
CA ALA A 186 -7.94 -32.68 -3.49
C ALA A 186 -8.39 -34.12 -3.21
N ALA A 187 -7.56 -34.93 -2.54
CA ALA A 187 -7.89 -36.28 -2.10
C ALA A 187 -8.56 -36.30 -0.71
N GLY A 188 -8.81 -35.14 -0.11
CA GLY A 188 -9.34 -35.01 1.24
C GLY A 188 -8.31 -35.26 2.34
N THR A 189 -7.02 -35.41 2.00
CA THR A 189 -5.98 -35.61 3.01
C THR A 189 -5.64 -34.27 3.65
N VAL A 190 -5.76 -34.21 4.97
CA VAL A 190 -5.40 -33.01 5.74
C VAL A 190 -3.88 -32.88 5.81
N ARG A 191 -3.36 -31.71 5.44
CA ARG A 191 -1.94 -31.36 5.50
C ARG A 191 -1.78 -30.05 6.28
N ALA A 192 -0.68 -29.94 7.01
CA ALA A 192 -0.26 -28.70 7.64
C ALA A 192 1.03 -28.20 6.98
N LYS A 193 1.10 -26.90 6.69
CA LYS A 193 2.29 -26.25 6.11
C LYS A 193 2.51 -24.87 6.71
N PRO A 194 3.74 -24.34 6.73
CA PRO A 194 3.96 -22.92 7.00
C PRO A 194 3.10 -22.05 6.10
N ALA A 195 2.55 -20.95 6.65
CA ALA A 195 1.65 -20.07 5.89
C ALA A 195 2.29 -19.53 4.61
N ALA A 196 3.59 -19.22 4.64
CA ALA A 196 4.33 -18.76 3.47
C ALA A 196 4.37 -19.82 2.34
N GLU A 197 4.64 -21.07 2.68
CA GLU A 197 4.63 -22.19 1.72
C GLU A 197 3.23 -22.48 1.17
N TRP A 198 2.22 -22.40 2.04
CA TRP A 198 0.83 -22.57 1.63
C TRP A 198 0.40 -21.45 0.67
N LEU A 199 0.77 -20.19 0.96
CA LEU A 199 0.50 -19.05 0.10
C LEU A 199 1.26 -19.13 -1.23
N SER A 200 2.51 -19.58 -1.24
CA SER A 200 3.27 -19.86 -2.48
C SER A 200 2.57 -20.93 -3.32
N PHE A 201 2.13 -22.03 -2.69
CA PHE A 201 1.39 -23.10 -3.37
C PHE A 201 0.07 -22.60 -3.96
N MET A 202 -0.68 -21.78 -3.23
CA MET A 202 -1.92 -21.18 -3.74
C MET A 202 -1.65 -20.16 -4.85
N ALA A 203 -0.59 -19.35 -4.73
CA ALA A 203 -0.17 -18.41 -5.76
C ALA A 203 0.22 -19.12 -7.06
N MET A 204 0.90 -20.28 -6.99
CA MET A 204 1.19 -21.11 -8.16
C MET A 204 -0.09 -21.55 -8.89
N ARG A 205 -1.10 -22.04 -8.16
CA ARG A 205 -2.38 -22.47 -8.75
C ARG A 205 -3.10 -21.30 -9.41
N LEU A 206 -3.17 -20.17 -8.71
CA LEU A 206 -3.77 -18.94 -9.24
C LEU A 206 -3.00 -18.39 -10.44
N HIS A 207 -1.67 -18.46 -10.44
CA HIS A 207 -0.84 -18.06 -11.56
C HIS A 207 -1.17 -18.87 -12.82
N HIS A 208 -1.34 -20.19 -12.71
CA HIS A 208 -1.75 -21.02 -13.84
C HIS A 208 -3.13 -20.62 -14.38
N VAL A 209 -4.11 -20.38 -13.51
CA VAL A 209 -5.45 -19.93 -13.92
C VAL A 209 -5.37 -18.55 -14.61
N ALA A 210 -4.61 -17.62 -14.05
CA ALA A 210 -4.41 -16.28 -14.60
C ALA A 210 -3.71 -16.33 -15.98
N GLN A 211 -2.71 -17.21 -16.16
CA GLN A 211 -2.06 -17.44 -17.44
C GLN A 211 -3.02 -17.98 -18.50
N SER A 212 -3.85 -18.97 -18.15
CA SER A 212 -4.87 -19.49 -19.06
C SER A 212 -5.90 -18.43 -19.45
N GLU A 213 -6.35 -17.62 -18.49
CA GLU A 213 -7.29 -16.54 -18.75
C GLU A 213 -6.67 -15.42 -19.59
N ARG A 214 -5.40 -15.07 -19.35
CA ARG A 214 -4.65 -14.13 -20.20
C ARG A 214 -4.65 -14.60 -21.65
N THR A 215 -4.27 -15.86 -21.90
CA THR A 215 -4.22 -16.42 -23.25
C THR A 215 -5.60 -16.41 -23.91
N ARG A 216 -6.65 -16.78 -23.16
CA ARG A 216 -8.03 -16.73 -23.65
C ARG A 216 -8.44 -15.30 -24.04
N GLN A 217 -8.22 -14.31 -23.17
CA GLN A 217 -8.61 -12.92 -23.43
C GLN A 217 -7.77 -12.29 -24.54
N PHE A 218 -6.48 -12.61 -24.61
CA PHE A 218 -5.61 -12.18 -25.68
C PHE A 218 -6.11 -12.72 -27.04
N ASN A 219 -6.32 -14.04 -27.15
CA ASN A 219 -6.80 -14.67 -28.38
C ASN A 219 -8.20 -14.19 -28.82
N ALA A 220 -9.04 -13.74 -27.89
CA ALA A 220 -10.36 -13.21 -28.20
C ALA A 220 -10.31 -11.85 -28.92
N VAL A 221 -9.19 -11.12 -28.81
CA VAL A 221 -9.08 -9.72 -29.28
C VAL A 221 -7.92 -9.52 -30.27
N CYS A 222 -6.90 -10.39 -30.28
CA CYS A 222 -5.64 -10.15 -30.98
C CYS A 222 -5.71 -10.18 -32.52
N ASN A 223 -6.75 -10.78 -33.11
CA ASN A 223 -6.79 -11.04 -34.56
C ASN A 223 -6.68 -9.77 -35.43
N ASP A 224 -7.11 -8.63 -34.91
CA ASP A 224 -7.13 -7.35 -35.64
C ASP A 224 -6.09 -6.33 -35.12
N LEU A 225 -5.24 -6.74 -34.18
CA LEU A 225 -4.27 -5.84 -33.55
C LEU A 225 -2.92 -5.89 -34.29
N ASP A 226 -2.29 -4.73 -34.45
CA ASP A 226 -0.90 -4.68 -34.85
C ASP A 226 0.03 -5.11 -33.69
N GLY A 227 1.34 -5.19 -33.96
CA GLY A 227 2.31 -5.63 -32.96
C GLY A 227 2.39 -4.73 -31.72
N ALA A 228 2.19 -3.41 -31.88
CA ALA A 228 2.25 -2.47 -30.77
C ALA A 228 1.01 -2.58 -29.88
N ALA A 229 -0.18 -2.64 -30.49
CA ALA A 229 -1.44 -2.81 -29.78
C ALA A 229 -1.53 -4.19 -29.10
N SER A 230 -0.94 -5.23 -29.69
CA SER A 230 -0.82 -6.55 -29.07
C SER A 230 0.05 -6.50 -27.81
N ALA A 231 1.22 -5.84 -27.86
CA ALA A 231 2.09 -5.70 -26.69
C ALA A 231 1.44 -4.88 -25.57
N GLU A 232 0.68 -3.83 -25.91
CA GLU A 232 -0.11 -3.05 -24.94
C GLU A 232 -1.21 -3.91 -24.29
N LEU A 233 -1.91 -4.72 -25.09
CA LEU A 233 -2.91 -5.66 -24.60
C LEU A 233 -2.30 -6.67 -23.62
N GLU A 234 -1.16 -7.29 -23.95
CA GLU A 234 -0.46 -8.22 -23.06
C GLU A 234 -0.05 -7.55 -21.74
N THR A 235 0.51 -6.34 -21.81
CA THR A 235 0.91 -5.57 -20.63
C THR A 235 -0.29 -5.27 -19.73
N ARG A 236 -1.41 -4.85 -20.35
CA ARG A 236 -2.66 -4.58 -19.63
C ARG A 236 -3.20 -5.84 -18.96
N LEU A 237 -3.30 -6.96 -19.68
CA LEU A 237 -3.81 -8.22 -19.14
C LEU A 237 -2.93 -8.77 -18.02
N THR A 238 -1.60 -8.67 -18.17
CA THR A 238 -0.63 -9.08 -17.13
C THR A 238 -0.84 -8.28 -15.84
N ARG A 239 -1.09 -6.97 -15.95
CA ARG A 239 -1.40 -6.09 -14.82
C ARG A 239 -2.77 -6.39 -14.20
N GLU A 240 -3.82 -6.53 -15.02
CA GLU A 240 -5.19 -6.76 -14.57
C GLU A 240 -5.33 -8.11 -13.85
N LEU A 241 -4.69 -9.15 -14.39
CA LEU A 241 -4.69 -10.50 -13.82
C LEU A 241 -3.61 -10.71 -12.75
N ARG A 242 -2.85 -9.66 -12.41
CA ARG A 242 -1.81 -9.66 -11.35
C ARG A 242 -0.78 -10.78 -11.50
N ILE A 243 -0.44 -11.13 -12.74
CA ILE A 243 0.42 -12.29 -13.04
C ILE A 243 1.80 -12.14 -12.39
N ASP A 244 2.41 -10.96 -12.46
CA ASP A 244 3.73 -10.70 -11.85
C ASP A 244 3.71 -10.81 -10.33
N ALA A 245 2.61 -10.41 -9.69
CA ALA A 245 2.46 -10.53 -8.24
C ALA A 245 2.30 -11.99 -7.83
N LEU A 246 1.51 -12.78 -8.57
CA LEU A 246 1.37 -14.22 -8.35
C LEU A 246 2.70 -14.95 -8.59
N HIS A 247 3.45 -14.55 -9.62
CA HIS A 247 4.78 -15.08 -9.90
C HIS A 247 5.78 -14.76 -8.78
N ALA A 248 5.76 -13.54 -8.24
CA ALA A 248 6.58 -13.15 -7.11
C ALA A 248 6.24 -13.95 -5.85
N LEU A 249 4.96 -14.14 -5.53
CA LEU A 249 4.52 -14.96 -4.40
C LEU A 249 4.88 -16.44 -4.56
N MET A 250 4.84 -16.96 -5.79
CA MET A 250 5.20 -18.34 -6.09
C MET A 250 6.69 -18.62 -5.86
N PHE A 251 7.59 -17.76 -6.38
CA PHE A 251 9.04 -18.04 -6.37
C PHE A 251 9.85 -17.31 -5.30
N ARG A 252 9.29 -16.25 -4.73
CA ARG A 252 9.97 -15.37 -3.77
C ARG A 252 9.08 -15.09 -2.56
N SER A 253 8.29 -16.08 -2.13
CA SER A 253 7.38 -15.94 -0.99
C SER A 253 8.08 -15.36 0.22
N ASP A 254 9.25 -15.89 0.59
CA ASP A 254 9.96 -15.49 1.80
C ASP A 254 10.39 -14.02 1.75
N GLN A 255 10.87 -13.56 0.59
CA GLN A 255 11.20 -12.16 0.37
C GLN A 255 9.95 -11.28 0.43
N VAL A 256 8.85 -11.68 -0.21
CA VAL A 256 7.60 -10.91 -0.20
C VAL A 256 7.02 -10.81 1.21
N PHE A 257 7.10 -11.89 2.01
CA PHE A 257 6.65 -11.87 3.41
C PHE A 257 7.58 -11.05 4.29
N ALA A 258 8.90 -11.11 4.09
CA ALA A 258 9.84 -10.25 4.79
C ALA A 258 9.57 -8.77 4.47
N GLU A 259 9.41 -8.40 3.19
CA GLU A 259 9.08 -7.04 2.77
C GLU A 259 7.71 -6.58 3.33
N ALA A 260 6.71 -7.47 3.38
CA ALA A 260 5.40 -7.17 3.96
C ALA A 260 5.42 -7.06 5.49
N GLN A 261 6.24 -7.86 6.16
CA GLN A 261 6.45 -7.81 7.60
C GLN A 261 7.21 -6.55 7.99
N ASP A 262 8.25 -6.19 7.22
CA ASP A 262 8.93 -4.89 7.34
C ASP A 262 7.91 -3.75 7.21
N LEU A 263 7.07 -3.75 6.17
CA LEU A 263 5.99 -2.76 6.00
C LEU A 263 5.02 -2.70 7.19
N ARG A 264 4.68 -3.85 7.77
CA ARG A 264 3.81 -3.93 8.94
C ARG A 264 4.49 -3.38 10.19
N ASP A 265 5.78 -3.64 10.35
CA ASP A 265 6.59 -3.19 11.47
C ASP A 265 7.06 -1.73 11.29
N GLY A 266 6.60 -1.06 10.24
CA GLY A 266 6.87 0.34 9.94
C GLY A 266 8.10 0.58 9.05
N GLY A 267 8.74 -0.48 8.58
CA GLY A 267 9.77 -0.45 7.56
C GLY A 267 9.16 -0.19 6.18
N ASP A 268 9.48 0.94 5.56
CA ASP A 268 9.04 1.33 4.23
C ASP A 268 9.56 0.45 3.07
N GLY A 269 10.33 -0.60 3.35
CA GLY A 269 11.00 -1.46 2.37
C GLY A 269 12.30 -0.86 1.80
N ALA A 270 12.71 0.33 2.26
CA ALA A 270 13.91 1.00 1.79
C ALA A 270 15.18 0.19 2.09
N GLY A 271 15.23 -0.52 3.22
CA GLY A 271 16.35 -1.41 3.57
C GLY A 271 16.51 -2.57 2.60
N ALA A 272 15.43 -3.29 2.30
CA ALA A 272 15.46 -4.36 1.29
C ALA A 272 15.84 -3.82 -0.10
N SER A 273 15.39 -2.60 -0.45
CA SER A 273 15.78 -1.97 -1.71
C SER A 273 17.24 -1.50 -1.72
N ALA A 274 17.75 -1.00 -0.60
CA ALA A 274 19.14 -0.61 -0.44
C ALA A 274 20.05 -1.82 -0.59
N ALA A 275 19.67 -2.97 0.02
CA ALA A 275 20.42 -4.23 -0.02
C ALA A 275 20.70 -4.76 -1.44
N LYS A 276 19.85 -4.41 -2.42
CA LYS A 276 19.99 -4.80 -3.84
C LYS A 276 21.19 -4.12 -4.52
N VAL A 277 21.72 -3.04 -3.96
CA VAL A 277 22.95 -2.41 -4.46
C VAL A 277 24.14 -3.26 -4.04
N ASP A 278 24.78 -3.93 -5.00
CA ASP A 278 26.02 -4.67 -4.77
C ASP A 278 27.23 -3.73 -4.78
N LEU A 279 27.88 -3.63 -3.63
CA LEU A 279 29.00 -2.71 -3.38
C LEU A 279 30.36 -3.41 -3.50
N ARG A 280 30.39 -4.75 -3.43
CA ARG A 280 31.61 -5.56 -3.45
C ARG A 280 32.47 -5.34 -4.69
N PRO A 281 31.92 -5.23 -5.93
CA PRO A 281 32.77 -5.11 -7.12
C PRO A 281 33.38 -3.70 -7.30
N LEU A 282 32.97 -2.72 -6.50
CA LEU A 282 33.44 -1.33 -6.63
C LEU A 282 34.81 -1.16 -5.97
N THR A 283 35.63 -0.23 -6.47
CA THR A 283 36.89 0.19 -5.82
C THR A 283 36.62 1.19 -4.68
N VAL A 284 37.61 1.44 -3.82
CA VAL A 284 37.53 2.46 -2.73
C VAL A 284 37.12 3.82 -3.30
N LEU A 285 37.74 4.27 -4.39
CA LEU A 285 37.39 5.55 -5.04
C LEU A 285 35.96 5.56 -5.58
N GLN A 286 35.50 4.46 -6.17
CA GLN A 286 34.12 4.35 -6.65
C GLN A 286 33.11 4.39 -5.51
N LEU A 287 33.42 3.75 -4.38
CA LEU A 287 32.59 3.79 -3.17
C LEU A 287 32.48 5.21 -2.60
N VAL A 288 33.60 5.95 -2.49
CA VAL A 288 33.58 7.36 -2.04
C VAL A 288 32.69 8.22 -2.95
N ASN A 289 32.90 8.14 -4.27
CA ASN A 289 32.09 8.91 -5.23
C ASN A 289 30.60 8.52 -5.17
N LEU A 290 30.32 7.23 -4.96
CA LEU A 290 28.95 6.74 -4.84
C LEU A 290 28.29 7.24 -3.54
N HIS A 291 29.04 7.29 -2.43
CA HIS A 291 28.55 7.84 -1.18
C HIS A 291 28.19 9.33 -1.32
N GLU A 292 29.06 10.14 -1.93
CA GLU A 292 28.75 11.55 -2.20
C GLU A 292 27.47 11.72 -3.04
N ALA A 293 27.30 10.87 -4.06
CA ALA A 293 26.11 10.89 -4.90
C ALA A 293 24.83 10.52 -4.12
N TYR A 294 24.88 9.49 -3.27
CA TYR A 294 23.74 9.10 -2.43
C TYR A 294 23.43 10.14 -1.37
N ARG A 295 24.45 10.79 -0.80
CA ARG A 295 24.24 11.89 0.14
C ARG A 295 23.57 13.10 -0.53
N ALA A 296 24.01 13.47 -1.73
CA ALA A 296 23.36 14.52 -2.50
C ALA A 296 21.90 14.15 -2.83
N ALA A 297 21.65 12.88 -3.18
CA ALA A 297 20.31 12.37 -3.42
C ALA A 297 19.43 12.41 -2.16
N GLN A 298 19.95 11.99 -1.00
CA GLN A 298 19.26 12.04 0.28
C GLN A 298 18.78 13.47 0.59
N HIS A 299 19.68 14.47 0.53
CA HIS A 299 19.32 15.87 0.76
C HIS A 299 18.31 16.41 -0.27
N LEU A 300 18.37 15.94 -1.52
CA LEU A 300 17.40 16.30 -2.53
C LEU A 300 16.01 15.75 -2.17
N TRP A 301 15.92 14.49 -1.73
CA TRP A 301 14.67 13.84 -1.36
C TRP A 301 14.06 14.39 -0.08
N ASP A 302 14.86 14.67 0.95
CA ASP A 302 14.43 15.42 2.15
C ASP A 302 13.79 16.76 1.75
N GLY A 303 14.49 17.50 0.87
CA GLY A 303 13.99 18.76 0.32
C GLY A 303 12.69 18.63 -0.49
N ILE A 304 12.38 17.46 -1.04
CA ILE A 304 11.10 17.14 -1.70
C ILE A 304 10.05 16.75 -0.66
N GLY A 305 10.38 15.92 0.34
CA GLY A 305 9.50 15.54 1.45
C GLY A 305 8.97 16.75 2.21
N ALA A 306 9.80 17.79 2.37
CA ALA A 306 9.43 19.04 3.01
C ALA A 306 8.48 19.96 2.20
N ARG A 307 8.18 19.64 0.92
CA ARG A 307 7.35 20.51 0.07
C ARG A 307 5.85 20.38 0.40
N PRO A 308 5.06 21.46 0.25
CA PRO A 308 3.62 21.40 0.54
C PRO A 308 2.85 20.34 -0.24
N TYR A 309 3.24 20.00 -1.48
CA TYR A 309 2.57 18.96 -2.27
C TYR A 309 2.88 17.53 -1.79
N SER A 310 3.91 17.35 -0.97
CA SER A 310 4.29 16.08 -0.34
C SER A 310 3.47 15.82 0.93
N ILE A 311 2.78 16.85 1.45
CA ILE A 311 1.98 16.79 2.67
C ILE A 311 0.50 16.76 2.31
N ALA A 312 -0.19 15.65 2.61
CA ALA A 312 -1.62 15.50 2.39
C ALA A 312 -2.44 16.22 3.46
N SER A 313 -2.06 16.06 4.73
CA SER A 313 -2.72 16.72 5.86
C SER A 313 -1.84 16.70 7.10
N ARG A 314 -2.28 17.40 8.16
CA ARG A 314 -1.74 17.28 9.51
C ARG A 314 -2.86 16.95 10.47
N ASP A 315 -2.64 15.99 11.36
CA ASP A 315 -3.62 15.67 12.40
C ASP A 315 -3.61 16.71 13.53
N GLN A 316 -4.50 16.53 14.50
CA GLN A 316 -4.61 17.41 15.67
C GLN A 316 -3.37 17.35 16.60
N ARG A 317 -2.55 16.31 16.49
CA ARG A 317 -1.30 16.14 17.24
C ARG A 317 -0.11 16.77 16.51
N GLY A 318 -0.32 17.26 15.29
CA GLY A 318 0.71 17.85 14.44
C GLY A 318 1.45 16.82 13.59
N CYS A 319 1.05 15.55 13.61
CA CYS A 319 1.64 14.51 12.77
C CYS A 319 1.33 14.80 11.30
N ILE A 320 2.34 14.66 10.45
CA ILE A 320 2.24 14.91 9.02
C ILE A 320 1.78 13.62 8.34
N HIS A 321 0.67 13.68 7.61
CA HIS A 321 0.26 12.62 6.70
C HIS A 321 0.74 12.97 5.30
N MET A 322 1.57 12.12 4.72
CA MET A 322 2.15 12.37 3.40
C MET A 322 1.23 11.98 2.25
N THR A 323 1.33 12.73 1.15
CA THR A 323 0.78 12.30 -0.15
C THR A 323 1.60 11.14 -0.69
N MET A 324 1.18 10.53 -1.80
CA MET A 324 2.00 9.50 -2.46
C MET A 324 3.38 10.04 -2.87
N ALA A 325 3.46 11.32 -3.28
CA ALA A 325 4.73 11.95 -3.61
C ALA A 325 5.63 12.12 -2.36
N GLY A 326 5.04 12.44 -1.20
CA GLY A 326 5.79 12.51 0.06
C GLY A 326 6.28 11.14 0.51
N LYS A 327 5.44 10.10 0.43
CA LYS A 327 5.84 8.73 0.76
C LYS A 327 6.97 8.21 -0.13
N LEU A 328 6.93 8.53 -1.43
CA LEU A 328 8.02 8.17 -2.34
C LEU A 328 9.31 8.93 -1.99
N ALA A 329 9.21 10.21 -1.63
CA ALA A 329 10.37 11.00 -1.22
C ALA A 329 10.99 10.46 0.08
N GLU A 330 10.17 10.16 1.10
CA GLU A 330 10.60 9.53 2.34
C GLU A 330 11.29 8.18 2.07
N PHE A 331 10.69 7.33 1.23
CA PHE A 331 11.28 6.05 0.85
C PHE A 331 12.65 6.21 0.17
N GLU A 332 12.77 7.11 -0.82
CA GLU A 332 14.04 7.30 -1.54
C GLU A 332 15.09 8.00 -0.67
N GLU A 333 14.68 8.87 0.24
CA GLU A 333 15.56 9.46 1.26
C GLU A 333 16.11 8.37 2.18
N ALA A 334 15.24 7.54 2.78
CA ALA A 334 15.61 6.45 3.65
C ALA A 334 16.51 5.43 2.92
N ARG A 335 16.16 5.10 1.67
CA ARG A 335 16.97 4.19 0.84
C ARG A 335 18.35 4.77 0.57
N ALA A 336 18.44 6.07 0.26
CA ALA A 336 19.72 6.72 0.01
C ALA A 336 20.60 6.75 1.26
N ALA A 337 20.03 7.04 2.43
CA ALA A 337 20.73 7.00 3.71
C ALA A 337 21.28 5.59 3.99
N LEU A 338 20.43 4.56 3.88
CA LEU A 338 20.83 3.16 4.12
C LEU A 338 21.89 2.66 3.13
N VAL A 339 21.85 3.10 1.87
CA VAL A 339 22.95 2.79 0.94
C VAL A 339 24.23 3.52 1.34
N GLY A 340 24.14 4.77 1.81
CA GLY A 340 25.26 5.53 2.38
C GLY A 340 25.94 4.78 3.53
N ASP A 341 25.17 4.34 4.52
CA ASP A 341 25.66 3.57 5.67
C ASP A 341 26.36 2.28 5.21
N ARG A 342 25.74 1.53 4.30
CA ARG A 342 26.33 0.30 3.75
C ARG A 342 27.63 0.56 2.99
N ILE A 343 27.78 1.70 2.33
CA ILE A 343 29.04 2.08 1.68
C ILE A 343 30.12 2.33 2.71
N VAL A 344 29.80 2.98 3.83
CA VAL A 344 30.75 3.20 4.93
C VAL A 344 31.17 1.89 5.58
N ASP A 345 30.23 0.96 5.82
CA ASP A 345 30.55 -0.38 6.33
C ASP A 345 31.46 -1.15 5.38
N GLU A 346 31.12 -1.16 4.09
CA GLU A 346 31.91 -1.83 3.05
C GLU A 346 33.32 -1.23 2.96
N ILE A 347 33.45 0.10 2.97
CA ILE A 347 34.76 0.75 2.88
C ILE A 347 35.63 0.47 4.11
N THR A 348 35.02 0.44 5.30
CA THR A 348 35.71 0.21 6.57
C THR A 348 36.21 -1.23 6.68
N SER A 349 35.52 -2.18 6.03
CA SER A 349 35.93 -3.58 5.96
C SER A 349 37.18 -3.83 5.10
N ARG A 350 37.61 -2.86 4.29
CA ARG A 350 38.67 -3.02 3.29
C ARG A 350 40.03 -2.62 3.84
N SER A 351 41.05 -3.42 3.50
CA SER A 351 42.44 -3.03 3.73
C SER A 351 42.92 -2.10 2.61
N PRO A 352 43.37 -0.87 2.93
CA PRO A 352 43.86 0.07 1.91
C PRO A 352 45.11 -0.49 1.22
N GLN A 353 45.16 -0.39 -0.11
CA GLN A 353 46.31 -0.86 -0.90
C GLN A 353 47.45 0.16 -0.98
N ASN A 354 47.15 1.43 -0.71
CA ASN A 354 48.09 2.55 -0.75
C ASN A 354 47.61 3.68 0.16
N ASP A 355 48.49 4.65 0.42
CA ASP A 355 48.18 5.79 1.29
C ASP A 355 46.97 6.60 0.80
N ARG A 356 46.79 6.71 -0.51
CA ARG A 356 45.66 7.45 -1.09
C ARG A 356 44.32 6.79 -0.79
N GLU A 357 44.24 5.45 -0.86
CA GLU A 357 43.04 4.71 -0.46
C GLU A 357 42.79 4.81 1.05
N ARG A 358 43.84 4.75 1.88
CA ARG A 358 43.73 4.98 3.32
C ARG A 358 43.12 6.36 3.60
N ASP A 359 43.62 7.40 2.93
CA ASP A 359 43.13 8.77 3.12
C ASP A 359 41.67 8.93 2.68
N TYR A 360 41.27 8.25 1.59
CA TYR A 360 39.87 8.20 1.16
C TYR A 360 38.96 7.52 2.19
N ILE A 361 39.38 6.37 2.73
CA ILE A 361 38.64 5.64 3.78
C ILE A 361 38.48 6.52 5.02
N LEU A 362 39.57 7.11 5.52
CA LEU A 362 39.57 7.97 6.71
C LEU A 362 38.72 9.22 6.52
N SER A 363 38.84 9.88 5.36
CA SER A 363 38.05 11.08 5.06
C SER A 363 36.56 10.77 5.04
N LEU A 364 36.17 9.65 4.41
CA LEU A 364 34.77 9.25 4.34
C LEU A 364 34.20 8.87 5.71
N ARG A 365 34.92 8.06 6.50
CA ARG A 365 34.52 7.68 7.85
C ARG A 365 34.37 8.90 8.76
N LEU A 366 35.34 9.81 8.71
CA LEU A 366 35.31 11.06 9.46
C LEU A 366 34.08 11.91 9.10
N GLN A 367 33.83 12.09 7.80
CA GLN A 367 32.69 12.86 7.34
C GLN A 367 31.38 12.23 7.81
N HIS A 368 31.23 10.92 7.61
CA HIS A 368 30.04 10.18 8.05
C HIS A 368 29.79 10.30 9.55
N GLU A 369 30.83 10.17 10.40
CA GLU A 369 30.68 10.29 11.84
C GLU A 369 30.27 11.71 12.28
N ILE A 370 30.83 12.75 11.63
CA ILE A 370 30.41 14.14 11.87
C ILE A 370 28.95 14.33 11.49
N ASP A 371 28.48 13.72 10.40
CA ASP A 371 27.10 13.89 9.94
C ASP A 371 26.09 13.18 10.84
N CYS A 372 26.42 11.97 11.28
CA CYS A 372 25.55 11.17 12.12
C CYS A 372 25.53 11.64 13.59
N GLU A 373 26.69 12.02 14.13
CA GLU A 373 26.86 12.25 15.56
C GLU A 373 27.19 13.71 15.92
N GLY A 374 27.49 14.55 14.94
CA GLY A 374 27.94 15.93 15.15
C GLY A 374 29.33 16.04 15.82
N ARG A 375 29.99 14.91 16.08
CA ARG A 375 31.31 14.81 16.74
C ARG A 375 31.97 13.47 16.45
N ILE A 376 33.29 13.43 16.57
CA ILE A 376 34.10 12.21 16.43
C ILE A 376 34.14 11.49 17.79
N ARG A 377 33.64 10.25 17.84
CA ARG A 377 33.64 9.37 19.03
C ARG A 377 34.70 8.27 18.92
N ASP A 378 35.02 7.82 17.71
CA ASP A 378 35.99 6.76 17.48
C ASP A 378 37.43 7.27 17.75
N ALA A 379 37.94 6.94 18.94
CA ALA A 379 39.29 7.29 19.35
C ALA A 379 40.38 6.56 18.55
N ASP A 380 40.07 5.38 18.00
CA ASP A 380 41.01 4.64 17.18
C ASP A 380 41.09 5.25 15.78
N MET A 381 39.96 5.69 15.20
CA MET A 381 39.95 6.47 13.96
C MET A 381 40.75 7.77 14.10
N MET A 382 40.61 8.49 15.22
CA MET A 382 41.41 9.70 15.47
C MET A 382 42.91 9.42 15.54
N ARG A 383 43.29 8.29 16.16
CA ARG A 383 44.70 7.87 16.21
C ARG A 383 45.23 7.55 14.82
N GLU A 384 44.43 6.86 14.01
CA GLU A 384 44.75 6.52 12.62
C GLU A 384 44.91 7.79 11.76
N ILE A 385 44.01 8.77 11.93
CA ILE A 385 44.09 10.09 11.29
C ILE A 385 45.37 10.83 11.69
N SER A 386 45.71 10.90 12.99
CA SER A 386 46.94 11.55 13.45
C SER A 386 48.19 10.87 12.87
N GLN A 387 48.20 9.54 12.79
CA GLN A 387 49.31 8.80 12.19
C GLN A 387 49.42 9.01 10.68
N ALA A 388 48.30 9.06 9.97
CA ALA A 388 48.27 9.21 8.52
C ALA A 388 48.61 10.64 8.06
N TRP A 389 48.10 11.66 8.77
CA TRP A 389 48.16 13.06 8.32
C TRP A 389 49.12 13.95 9.13
N GLY A 390 49.76 13.41 10.18
CA GLY A 390 50.78 14.11 10.95
C GLY A 390 50.24 15.26 11.82
N ALA A 391 49.04 15.08 12.38
CA ALA A 391 48.37 16.07 13.24
C ALA A 391 48.96 16.14 14.67
#